data_AF-A0A0Q4NCI9-F1
#
_entry.id   AF-A0A0Q4NCI9-F1
#
_cell.length_a   1.000
_cell.length_b   1.000
_cell.length_c   1.000
_cell.angle_alpha   90.00
_cell.angle_beta   90.00
_cell.angle_gamma   90.00
#
_symmetry.space_group_name_H-M   'P 1'
#
loop_
_entity.id
_entity.type
_entity.pdbx_description
1 polymer ?
#
loop_
_entity_poly.entity_id
_entity_poly.type
_entity_poly.pdbx_seq_one_letter_code
_entity_poly.pdbx_strand_id
1 'polypeptide(L)'
;MLEIEPFIALNIVNLIPSLMEFDSDLMEAAMEIAAARAPTRNICEVDRKRYFELTTEDLLNTVAIMPQDVKIQTLTQQFGLTEIDAKRAISDLESQAESSHLMMLQRFDSGEEGQFLLFKMAPNYEMSLLTAQATGSVLITDSGSRWQELVRAQHTNQGVVNYPWNSALQHVHSSPLDYQLLENVQKSQGPFATLRRLMKTTDCMILTNDRNAEKIKSISDQAKTLMNQIKDTTDHSNNCALTILSPEGGLYDTNVQRLLARSNCPRYEHQVRSIYGIGLPSQP
;
A
#
# COMPACT_ATOMS: atom_id res chain seq x y z
N MET A 1 -12.58 6.73 -3.76
CA MET A 1 -12.54 7.63 -2.58
C MET A 1 -13.80 7.52 -1.73
N LEU A 2 -14.98 7.34 -2.33
CA LEU A 2 -16.26 7.17 -1.61
C LEU A 2 -16.26 6.01 -0.60
N GLU A 3 -15.59 4.90 -0.90
CA GLU A 3 -15.54 3.74 0.00
C GLU A 3 -14.68 3.97 1.26
N ILE A 4 -13.66 4.84 1.19
CA ILE A 4 -12.76 5.07 2.35
C ILE A 4 -13.25 6.22 3.25
N GLU A 5 -14.09 7.11 2.72
CA GLU A 5 -14.61 8.29 3.40
C GLU A 5 -15.24 8.00 4.78
N PRO A 6 -16.10 6.96 4.95
CA PRO A 6 -16.68 6.68 6.26
C PRO A 6 -15.63 6.34 7.33
N PHE A 7 -14.54 5.68 6.94
CA PHE A 7 -13.44 5.35 7.84
C PHE A 7 -12.61 6.56 8.23
N ILE A 8 -12.52 7.55 7.33
CA ILE A 8 -11.87 8.84 7.61
C ILE A 8 -12.72 9.64 8.59
N ALA A 9 -14.03 9.75 8.33
CA ALA A 9 -14.97 10.48 9.19
C ALA A 9 -14.98 9.94 10.64
N LEU A 10 -14.78 8.62 10.79
CA LEU A 10 -14.72 7.95 12.09
C LEU A 10 -13.31 7.86 12.70
N ASN A 11 -12.31 8.53 12.10
CA ASN A 11 -10.91 8.54 12.54
C ASN A 11 -10.28 7.13 12.64
N ILE A 12 -10.76 6.19 11.84
CA ILE A 12 -10.18 4.84 11.72
C ILE A 12 -9.01 4.86 10.73
N VAL A 13 -9.15 5.65 9.66
CA VAL A 13 -8.12 5.87 8.64
C VAL A 13 -7.76 7.35 8.62
N ASN A 14 -6.47 7.65 8.69
CA ASN A 14 -5.96 9.00 8.46
C ASN A 14 -5.28 9.02 7.10
N LEU A 15 -5.77 9.88 6.20
CA LEU A 15 -5.07 10.19 4.97
C LEU A 15 -4.09 11.32 5.26
N ILE A 16 -2.81 11.06 5.01
CA ILE A 16 -1.79 12.09 5.01
C ILE A 16 -1.38 12.38 3.56
N PRO A 17 -1.24 13.66 3.19
CA PRO A 17 -0.67 14.02 1.90
C PRO A 17 0.80 13.57 1.83
N SER A 18 1.33 13.42 0.61
CA SER A 18 2.73 13.03 0.46
C SER A 18 3.64 14.11 1.05
N LEU A 19 4.62 13.71 1.87
CA LEU A 19 5.56 14.64 2.50
C LEU A 19 6.40 15.42 1.48
N MET A 20 6.61 14.83 0.29
CA MET A 20 7.30 15.46 -0.83
C MET A 20 6.54 16.68 -1.40
N GLU A 21 5.25 16.84 -1.08
CA GLU A 21 4.46 17.98 -1.57
C GLU A 21 4.70 19.27 -0.78
N PHE A 22 5.24 19.15 0.44
CA PHE A 22 5.43 20.30 1.34
C PHE A 22 6.88 20.77 1.40
N ASP A 23 7.82 19.92 0.98
CA ASP A 23 9.25 20.18 1.07
C ASP A 23 9.93 19.75 -0.24
N SER A 24 10.32 20.75 -1.04
CA SER A 24 10.98 20.54 -2.34
C SER A 24 12.36 19.91 -2.21
N ASP A 25 13.08 20.24 -1.14
CA ASP A 25 14.43 19.71 -0.90
C ASP A 25 14.35 18.23 -0.51
N LEU A 26 13.34 17.88 0.30
CA LEU A 26 13.01 16.49 0.61
C LEU A 26 12.58 15.73 -0.66
N MET A 27 11.75 16.34 -1.51
CA MET A 27 11.33 15.75 -2.78
C MET A 27 12.53 15.45 -3.68
N GLU A 28 13.40 16.44 -3.92
CA GLU A 28 14.58 16.28 -4.77
C GLU A 28 15.49 15.17 -4.24
N ALA A 29 15.82 15.20 -2.94
CA ALA A 29 16.66 14.18 -2.33
C ALA A 29 16.02 12.77 -2.38
N ALA A 30 14.71 12.66 -2.19
CA ALA A 30 13.99 11.39 -2.30
C ALA A 30 13.99 10.85 -3.74
N MET A 31 13.85 11.75 -4.73
CA MET A 31 13.91 11.39 -6.15
C MET A 31 15.32 10.93 -6.56
N GLU A 32 16.37 11.59 -6.08
CA GLU A 32 17.76 11.18 -6.32
C GLU A 32 18.03 9.76 -5.79
N ILE A 33 17.60 9.47 -4.55
CA ILE A 33 17.75 8.13 -3.95
C ILE A 33 16.97 7.09 -4.75
N ALA A 34 15.73 7.40 -5.13
CA ALA A 34 14.91 6.50 -5.92
C ALA A 34 15.52 6.21 -7.30
N ALA A 35 16.09 7.23 -7.96
CA ALA A 35 16.77 7.10 -9.24
C ALA A 35 18.03 6.23 -9.13
N ALA A 36 18.83 6.41 -8.07
CA ALA A 36 20.02 5.61 -7.83
C ALA A 36 19.70 4.12 -7.59
N ARG A 37 18.53 3.80 -7.01
CA ARG A 37 18.07 2.42 -6.81
C ARG A 37 17.56 1.76 -8.10
N ALA A 38 17.00 2.53 -9.03
CA ALA A 38 16.26 2.02 -10.19
C ALA A 38 16.93 0.85 -10.94
N PRO A 39 18.26 0.82 -11.18
CA PRO A 39 18.91 -0.29 -11.88
C PRO A 39 18.82 -1.65 -11.17
N THR A 40 18.62 -1.67 -9.85
CA THR A 40 18.59 -2.89 -9.02
C THR A 40 17.17 -3.35 -8.67
N ARG A 41 16.17 -2.62 -9.16
CA ARG A 41 14.77 -2.84 -8.85
C ARG A 41 14.22 -3.99 -9.69
N ASN A 42 13.76 -5.05 -9.03
CA ASN A 42 12.98 -6.09 -9.67
C ASN A 42 11.49 -5.78 -9.46
N ILE A 43 10.72 -5.68 -10.54
CA ILE A 43 9.29 -5.40 -10.47
C ILE A 43 8.56 -6.74 -10.60
N CYS A 44 7.72 -7.05 -9.61
CA CYS A 44 6.87 -8.22 -9.65
C CYS A 44 5.95 -8.18 -10.88
N GLU A 45 5.77 -9.30 -11.56
CA GLU A 45 4.95 -9.35 -12.78
C GLU A 45 3.48 -8.98 -12.52
N VAL A 46 2.94 -9.40 -11.38
CA VAL A 46 1.57 -9.04 -10.97
C VAL A 46 1.42 -7.53 -10.80
N ASP A 47 2.37 -6.90 -10.12
CA ASP A 47 2.39 -5.44 -9.97
C ASP A 47 2.56 -4.73 -11.32
N ARG A 48 3.39 -5.27 -12.22
CA ARG A 48 3.57 -4.72 -13.57
C ARG A 48 2.28 -4.77 -14.37
N LYS A 49 1.57 -5.90 -14.33
CA LYS A 49 0.27 -6.06 -14.99
C LYS A 49 -0.75 -5.08 -14.41
N ARG A 50 -0.84 -5.00 -13.08
CA ARG A 50 -1.75 -4.09 -12.38
C ARG A 50 -1.45 -2.62 -12.70
N TYR A 51 -0.17 -2.26 -12.75
CA TYR A 51 0.26 -0.93 -13.16
C TYR A 51 -0.18 -0.60 -14.59
N PHE A 52 -0.02 -1.55 -15.52
CA PHE A 52 -0.45 -1.36 -16.91
C PHE A 52 -1.98 -1.20 -17.02
N GLU A 53 -2.75 -2.01 -16.29
CA GLU A 53 -4.21 -1.90 -16.21
C GLU A 53 -4.63 -0.50 -15.72
N LEU A 54 -4.09 -0.06 -14.58
CA LEU A 54 -4.40 1.25 -13.99
C LEU A 54 -3.98 2.41 -14.90
N THR A 55 -2.78 2.34 -15.49
CA THR A 55 -2.31 3.39 -16.41
C THR A 55 -3.16 3.46 -17.67
N THR A 56 -3.63 2.30 -18.17
CA THR A 56 -4.52 2.25 -19.32
C THR A 56 -5.88 2.84 -18.97
N GLU A 57 -6.44 2.48 -17.82
CA GLU A 57 -7.70 3.03 -17.32
C GLU A 57 -7.62 4.55 -17.14
N ASP A 58 -6.57 5.05 -16.49
CA ASP A 58 -6.36 6.49 -16.31
C ASP A 58 -6.20 7.23 -17.64
N LEU A 59 -5.48 6.65 -18.61
CA LEU A 59 -5.34 7.21 -19.95
C LEU A 59 -6.70 7.30 -20.65
N LEU A 60 -7.50 6.24 -20.61
CA LEU A 60 -8.83 6.22 -21.22
C LEU A 60 -9.79 7.22 -20.55
N ASN A 61 -9.77 7.29 -19.22
CA ASN A 61 -10.52 8.28 -18.45
C ASN A 61 -10.09 9.71 -18.80
N THR A 62 -8.78 9.94 -18.94
CA THR A 62 -8.23 11.23 -19.36
C THR A 62 -8.71 11.62 -20.75
N VAL A 63 -8.73 10.69 -21.71
CA VAL A 63 -9.27 10.94 -23.05
C VAL A 63 -10.78 11.22 -22.99
N ALA A 64 -11.52 10.55 -22.10
CA ALA A 64 -12.98 10.69 -22.03
C ALA A 64 -13.46 12.07 -21.59
N ILE A 65 -12.71 12.78 -20.76
CA ILE A 65 -13.05 14.14 -20.32
C ILE A 65 -12.58 15.26 -21.26
N MET A 66 -11.75 14.96 -22.27
CA MET A 66 -11.25 16.00 -23.18
C MET A 66 -12.38 16.64 -23.99
N PRO A 67 -12.21 17.87 -24.51
CA PRO A 67 -13.13 18.42 -25.52
C PRO A 67 -13.19 17.54 -26.77
N GLN A 68 -14.34 17.49 -27.43
CA GLN A 68 -14.62 16.52 -28.50
C GLN A 68 -13.60 16.55 -29.64
N ASP A 69 -13.15 17.73 -30.06
CA ASP A 69 -12.15 17.89 -31.12
C ASP A 69 -10.80 17.30 -30.71
N VAL A 70 -10.41 17.49 -29.44
CA VAL A 70 -9.18 16.96 -28.86
C VAL A 70 -9.25 15.45 -28.67
N LYS A 71 -10.44 14.89 -28.34
CA LYS A 71 -10.65 13.42 -28.32
C LYS A 71 -10.36 12.82 -29.69
N ILE A 72 -10.96 13.37 -30.75
CA ILE A 72 -10.78 12.87 -32.13
C ILE A 72 -9.31 12.96 -32.52
N GLN A 73 -8.65 14.10 -32.25
CA GLN A 73 -7.23 14.26 -32.53
C GLN A 73 -6.36 13.25 -31.76
N THR A 74 -6.65 13.02 -30.48
CA THR A 74 -5.88 12.09 -29.65
C THR A 74 -6.05 10.65 -30.13
N LEU A 75 -7.28 10.23 -30.42
CA LEU A 75 -7.60 8.90 -30.96
C LEU A 75 -6.96 8.65 -32.33
N THR A 76 -6.89 9.66 -33.19
CA THR A 76 -6.25 9.54 -34.51
C THR A 76 -4.72 9.54 -34.41
N GLN A 77 -4.13 10.44 -33.61
CA GLN A 77 -2.67 10.61 -33.53
C GLN A 77 -1.96 9.57 -32.66
N GLN A 78 -2.53 9.25 -31.48
CA GLN A 78 -1.88 8.36 -30.52
C GLN A 78 -2.29 6.89 -30.72
N PHE A 79 -3.54 6.64 -31.12
CA PHE A 79 -4.08 5.29 -31.29
C PHE A 79 -4.20 4.87 -32.76
N GLY A 80 -3.91 5.77 -33.72
CA GLY A 80 -3.89 5.45 -35.14
C GLY A 80 -5.26 5.15 -35.75
N LEU A 81 -6.35 5.58 -35.11
CA LEU A 81 -7.70 5.38 -35.62
C LEU A 81 -7.99 6.31 -36.82
N THR A 82 -8.89 5.88 -37.70
CA THR A 82 -9.46 6.80 -38.70
C THR A 82 -10.42 7.78 -38.03
N GLU A 83 -10.68 8.94 -38.64
CA GLU A 83 -11.61 9.92 -38.06
C GLU A 83 -13.03 9.34 -37.86
N ILE A 84 -13.46 8.46 -38.76
CA ILE A 84 -14.76 7.78 -38.69
C ILE A 84 -14.79 6.81 -37.51
N ASP A 85 -13.74 6.02 -37.35
CA ASP A 85 -13.65 5.05 -36.25
C ASP A 85 -13.45 5.74 -34.90
N ALA A 86 -12.70 6.86 -34.86
CA ALA A 86 -12.55 7.69 -33.67
C ALA A 86 -13.91 8.24 -33.20
N LYS A 87 -14.74 8.75 -34.12
CA LYS A 87 -16.10 9.22 -33.79
C LYS A 87 -17.00 8.11 -33.24
N ARG A 88 -16.84 6.87 -33.73
CA ARG A 88 -17.57 5.71 -33.19
C ARG A 88 -17.07 5.35 -31.79
N ALA A 89 -15.75 5.29 -31.60
CA ALA A 89 -15.11 4.94 -30.34
C ALA A 89 -15.41 5.93 -29.20
N ILE A 90 -15.67 7.21 -29.52
CA ILE A 90 -16.07 8.21 -28.50
C ILE A 90 -17.35 7.79 -27.77
N SER A 91 -18.35 7.25 -28.48
CA SER A 91 -19.60 6.83 -27.85
C SER A 91 -19.39 5.68 -26.86
N ASP A 92 -18.51 4.73 -27.20
CA ASP A 92 -18.18 3.59 -26.33
C ASP A 92 -17.40 4.07 -25.11
N LEU A 93 -16.45 4.98 -25.32
CA LEU A 93 -15.59 5.56 -24.29
C LEU A 93 -16.39 6.43 -23.30
N GLU A 94 -17.38 7.19 -23.77
CA GLU A 94 -18.29 7.98 -22.92
C GLU A 94 -19.21 7.08 -22.09
N SER A 95 -19.78 6.04 -22.69
CA SER A 95 -20.59 5.04 -21.97
C SER A 95 -19.79 4.34 -20.86
N GLN A 96 -18.55 3.96 -21.17
CA GLN A 96 -17.67 3.31 -20.21
C GLN A 96 -17.26 4.27 -19.07
N ALA A 97 -16.97 5.53 -19.39
CA ALA A 97 -16.70 6.59 -18.42
C ALA A 97 -17.86 6.81 -17.45
N GLU A 98 -19.11 6.84 -17.92
CA GLU A 98 -20.30 7.01 -17.07
C GLU A 98 -20.49 5.86 -16.06
N SER A 99 -20.03 4.66 -16.42
CA SER A 99 -20.09 3.48 -15.54
C SER A 99 -18.91 3.34 -14.57
N SER A 100 -17.84 4.14 -14.77
CA SER A 100 -16.63 4.04 -13.95
C SER A 100 -16.79 4.78 -12.62
N HIS A 101 -16.51 4.08 -11.52
CA HIS A 101 -16.74 4.58 -10.16
C HIS A 101 -15.84 5.75 -9.75
N LEU A 102 -14.69 5.90 -10.41
CA LEU A 102 -13.69 6.93 -10.09
C LEU A 102 -13.57 8.00 -11.19
N MET A 103 -14.49 7.98 -12.15
CA MET A 103 -14.47 8.92 -13.27
C MET A 103 -15.02 10.28 -12.87
N MET A 104 -14.33 11.34 -13.30
CA MET A 104 -14.84 12.70 -13.18
C MET A 104 -15.82 12.97 -14.31
N LEU A 105 -17.10 13.15 -13.98
CA LEU A 105 -18.16 13.36 -14.98
C LEU A 105 -18.33 14.83 -15.40
N GLN A 106 -17.50 15.73 -14.87
CA GLN A 106 -17.51 17.14 -15.27
C GLN A 106 -16.96 17.26 -16.70
N ARG A 107 -17.80 17.74 -17.62
CA ARG A 107 -17.44 17.98 -19.02
C ARG A 107 -16.86 19.38 -19.18
N PHE A 108 -15.93 19.53 -20.11
CA PHE A 108 -15.37 20.81 -20.52
C PHE A 108 -15.85 21.12 -21.94
N ASP A 109 -16.78 22.07 -22.04
CA ASP A 109 -17.45 22.41 -23.30
C ASP A 109 -16.63 23.42 -24.14
N SER A 110 -15.61 24.07 -23.55
CA SER A 110 -14.80 25.08 -24.22
C SER A 110 -13.31 24.75 -24.17
N GLY A 111 -12.62 24.92 -25.31
CA GLY A 111 -11.16 24.74 -25.42
C GLY A 111 -10.34 25.85 -24.73
N GLU A 112 -10.99 26.78 -24.02
CA GLU A 112 -10.32 27.83 -23.23
C GLU A 112 -9.98 27.36 -21.81
N GLU A 113 -10.58 26.25 -21.36
CA GLU A 113 -10.29 25.63 -20.07
C GLU A 113 -9.31 24.47 -20.24
N GLY A 114 -8.17 24.54 -19.55
CA GLY A 114 -7.16 23.49 -19.54
C GLY A 114 -7.20 22.70 -18.25
N GLN A 115 -7.33 21.36 -18.36
CA GLN A 115 -7.20 20.49 -17.20
C GLN A 115 -5.78 19.93 -17.11
N PHE A 116 -5.13 20.17 -15.97
CA PHE A 116 -3.86 19.53 -15.63
C PHE A 116 -4.13 18.31 -14.76
N LEU A 117 -3.98 17.12 -15.34
CA LEU A 117 -4.02 15.86 -14.60
C LEU A 117 -2.62 15.51 -14.12
N LEU A 118 -2.42 15.57 -12.80
CA LEU A 118 -1.17 15.20 -12.17
C LEU A 118 -1.20 13.72 -11.74
N PHE A 119 -0.36 12.91 -12.35
CA PHE A 119 -0.09 11.55 -11.89
C PHE A 119 0.83 11.58 -10.67
N LYS A 120 0.45 10.86 -9.60
CA LYS A 120 1.25 10.73 -8.38
C LYS A 120 1.55 9.26 -8.08
N MET A 121 2.83 8.90 -7.99
CA MET A 121 3.28 7.57 -7.53
C MET A 121 3.85 7.61 -6.11
N ALA A 122 3.09 8.19 -5.17
CA ALA A 122 3.48 8.31 -3.76
C ALA A 122 2.53 7.51 -2.85
N PRO A 123 3.02 6.97 -1.71
CA PRO A 123 4.42 7.00 -1.27
C PRO A 123 5.29 5.92 -1.95
N ASN A 124 6.46 6.35 -2.43
CA ASN A 124 7.53 5.44 -2.80
C ASN A 124 8.13 4.76 -1.54
N TYR A 125 9.05 3.80 -1.73
CA TYR A 125 9.65 3.06 -0.61
C TYR A 125 10.31 4.00 0.42
N GLU A 126 11.01 5.03 -0.06
CA GLU A 126 11.72 6.00 0.78
C GLU A 126 10.74 6.73 1.69
N MET A 127 9.65 7.26 1.12
CA MET A 127 8.63 7.96 1.87
C MET A 127 7.83 7.04 2.79
N SER A 128 7.62 5.77 2.40
CA SER A 128 7.01 4.77 3.28
C SER A 128 7.85 4.54 4.54
N LEU A 129 9.15 4.25 4.38
CA LEU A 129 10.05 4.06 5.52
C LEU A 129 10.19 5.33 6.36
N LEU A 130 10.40 6.49 5.70
CA LEU A 130 10.53 7.77 6.37
C LEU A 130 9.32 8.06 7.26
N THR A 131 8.12 7.91 6.70
CA THR A 131 6.87 8.14 7.42
C THR A 131 6.75 7.18 8.60
N ALA A 132 6.95 5.88 8.37
CA ALA A 132 6.82 4.88 9.42
C ALA A 132 7.82 5.08 10.57
N GLN A 133 9.05 5.53 10.27
CA GLN A 133 10.04 5.89 11.27
C GLN A 133 9.68 7.17 12.02
N ALA A 134 9.17 8.19 11.33
CA ALA A 134 8.73 9.43 11.95
C ALA A 134 7.53 9.23 12.89
N THR A 135 6.61 8.32 12.55
CA THR A 135 5.39 8.06 13.32
C THR A 135 5.49 6.89 14.29
N GLY A 136 6.56 6.10 14.22
CA GLY A 136 6.65 4.81 14.93
C GLY A 136 5.57 3.83 14.49
N SER A 137 5.20 3.83 13.20
CA SER A 137 4.19 2.92 12.64
C SER A 137 4.82 1.64 12.08
N VAL A 138 3.97 0.66 11.78
CA VAL A 138 4.33 -0.51 10.98
C VAL A 138 3.99 -0.27 9.51
N LEU A 139 4.61 -1.02 8.60
CA LEU A 139 4.28 -0.94 7.18
C LEU A 139 3.38 -2.11 6.77
N ILE A 140 2.40 -1.81 5.93
CA ILE A 140 1.50 -2.79 5.34
C ILE A 140 1.57 -2.62 3.82
N THR A 141 1.68 -3.73 3.08
CA THR A 141 1.71 -3.72 1.62
C THR A 141 1.09 -4.98 1.05
N ASP A 142 0.41 -4.83 -0.08
CA ASP A 142 -0.07 -5.90 -0.96
C ASP A 142 0.80 -6.03 -2.23
N SER A 143 1.54 -4.97 -2.58
CA SER A 143 2.52 -4.99 -3.68
C SER A 143 3.69 -5.95 -3.42
N GLY A 144 3.91 -6.88 -4.35
CA GLY A 144 5.03 -7.82 -4.30
C GLY A 144 6.39 -7.14 -4.50
N SER A 145 6.46 -6.11 -5.35
CA SER A 145 7.66 -5.31 -5.57
C SER A 145 8.04 -4.54 -4.32
N ARG A 146 7.07 -3.88 -3.66
CA ARG A 146 7.31 -3.16 -2.41
C ARG A 146 7.69 -4.11 -1.28
N TRP A 147 7.08 -5.29 -1.23
CA TRP A 147 7.49 -6.33 -0.28
C TRP A 147 8.97 -6.72 -0.46
N GLN A 148 9.41 -6.97 -1.69
CA GLN A 148 10.81 -7.31 -1.98
C GLN A 148 11.78 -6.17 -1.59
N GLU A 149 11.41 -4.92 -1.85
CA GLU A 149 12.19 -3.74 -1.43
C GLU A 149 12.33 -3.70 0.10
N LEU A 150 11.23 -3.89 0.84
CA LEU A 150 11.24 -3.87 2.29
C LEU A 150 12.00 -5.07 2.89
N VAL A 151 11.87 -6.27 2.33
CA VAL A 151 12.62 -7.46 2.78
C VAL A 151 14.14 -7.24 2.70
N ARG A 152 14.62 -6.46 1.73
CA ARG A 152 16.05 -6.10 1.61
C ARG A 152 16.51 -5.08 2.65
N ALA A 153 15.58 -4.30 3.21
CA ALA A 153 15.86 -3.29 4.23
C ALA A 153 15.97 -3.85 5.66
N GLN A 154 15.82 -5.17 5.82
CA GLN A 154 15.89 -5.82 7.12
C GLN A 154 17.31 -5.79 7.68
N HIS A 155 17.42 -5.53 8.98
CA HIS A 155 18.70 -5.57 9.67
C HIS A 155 19.32 -6.99 9.60
N THR A 156 20.62 -7.03 9.31
CA THR A 156 21.38 -8.28 9.22
C THR A 156 22.56 -8.24 10.18
N ASN A 157 22.75 -9.31 10.94
CA ASN A 157 23.94 -9.55 11.71
C ASN A 157 24.82 -10.54 10.95
N GLN A 158 25.99 -10.09 10.49
CA GLN A 158 26.91 -10.91 9.68
C GLN A 158 26.25 -11.51 8.42
N GLY A 159 25.35 -10.74 7.78
CA GLY A 159 24.62 -11.16 6.59
C GLY A 159 23.41 -12.06 6.85
N VAL A 160 23.08 -12.36 8.12
CA VAL A 160 21.92 -13.18 8.49
C VAL A 160 20.86 -12.33 9.20
N VAL A 161 19.60 -12.47 8.78
CA VAL A 161 18.46 -11.85 9.47
C VAL A 161 18.00 -12.79 10.59
N ASN A 162 17.90 -12.27 11.80
CA ASN A 162 17.35 -13.00 12.95
C ASN A 162 15.89 -12.61 13.20
N TYR A 163 15.02 -13.56 13.54
CA TYR A 163 13.61 -13.33 13.79
C TYR A 163 13.16 -13.90 15.14
N PRO A 164 13.45 -13.21 16.27
CA PRO A 164 13.20 -13.73 17.62
C PRO A 164 11.73 -14.09 17.89
N TRP A 165 10.80 -13.36 17.27
CA TRP A 165 9.36 -13.51 17.50
C TRP A 165 8.65 -14.35 16.44
N ASN A 166 9.39 -14.93 15.49
CA ASN A 166 8.80 -15.64 14.34
C ASN A 166 7.93 -16.82 14.75
N SER A 167 8.31 -17.53 15.83
CA SER A 167 7.55 -18.67 16.32
C SER A 167 6.13 -18.32 16.77
N ALA A 168 5.86 -17.07 17.13
CA ALA A 168 4.52 -16.56 17.37
C ALA A 168 3.87 -16.04 16.07
N LEU A 169 4.60 -15.23 15.31
CA LEU A 169 4.07 -14.54 14.12
C LEU A 169 3.72 -15.48 12.97
N GLN A 170 4.50 -16.54 12.74
CA GLN A 170 4.28 -17.48 11.64
C GLN A 170 2.93 -18.21 11.70
N HIS A 171 2.32 -18.28 12.88
CA HIS A 171 1.00 -18.90 13.03
C HIS A 171 -0.12 -17.99 12.55
N VAL A 172 0.09 -16.67 12.54
CA VAL A 172 -0.86 -15.68 12.01
C VAL A 172 -0.66 -15.53 10.50
N HIS A 173 -1.03 -16.57 9.76
CA HIS A 173 -0.82 -16.69 8.32
C HIS A 173 -2.03 -16.26 7.48
N SER A 174 -3.15 -15.96 8.12
CA SER A 174 -4.32 -15.39 7.46
C SER A 174 -5.02 -14.38 8.37
N SER A 175 -5.74 -13.46 7.75
CA SER A 175 -6.64 -12.55 8.46
C SER A 175 -8.03 -12.67 7.85
N PRO A 176 -9.07 -12.88 8.68
CA PRO A 176 -10.44 -12.80 8.20
C PRO A 176 -10.76 -11.36 7.80
N LEU A 177 -11.48 -11.20 6.69
CA LEU A 177 -11.99 -9.90 6.25
C LEU A 177 -13.22 -9.53 7.09
N ASP A 178 -13.14 -8.41 7.80
CA ASP A 178 -14.20 -7.90 8.66
C ASP A 178 -15.22 -7.11 7.81
N TYR A 179 -16.08 -7.83 7.08
CA TYR A 179 -17.11 -7.20 6.24
C TYR A 179 -18.14 -6.40 7.06
N GLN A 180 -18.39 -6.79 8.30
CA GLN A 180 -19.26 -5.99 9.19
C GLN A 180 -18.64 -4.61 9.47
N LEU A 181 -17.32 -4.53 9.64
CA LEU A 181 -16.61 -3.25 9.70
C LEU A 181 -16.72 -2.50 8.37
N LEU A 182 -16.68 -3.18 7.23
CA LEU A 182 -16.84 -2.54 5.92
C LEU A 182 -18.24 -1.94 5.72
N GLU A 183 -19.28 -2.67 6.11
CA GLU A 183 -20.67 -2.29 5.87
C GLU A 183 -21.21 -1.29 6.89
N ASN A 184 -20.88 -1.48 8.18
CA ASN A 184 -21.51 -0.76 9.28
C ASN A 184 -20.54 0.15 10.06
N VAL A 185 -19.25 0.13 9.69
CA VAL A 185 -18.15 0.81 10.40
C VAL A 185 -18.08 0.48 11.89
N GLN A 186 -18.49 -0.74 12.23
CA GLN A 186 -18.44 -1.29 13.58
C GLN A 186 -17.46 -2.45 13.64
N LYS A 187 -16.55 -2.42 14.62
CA LYS A 187 -15.56 -3.49 14.82
C LYS A 187 -16.26 -4.80 15.21
N SER A 188 -16.02 -5.87 14.45
CA SER A 188 -16.53 -7.20 14.80
C SER A 188 -16.03 -7.68 16.16
N GLN A 189 -16.88 -8.41 16.88
CA GLN A 189 -16.59 -8.95 18.20
C GLN A 189 -16.04 -10.39 18.13
N GLY A 190 -15.85 -11.04 19.28
CA GLY A 190 -15.47 -12.45 19.35
C GLY A 190 -14.07 -12.72 18.75
N PRO A 191 -13.93 -13.64 17.78
CA PRO A 191 -12.63 -14.02 17.20
C PRO A 191 -11.82 -12.82 16.65
N PHE A 192 -12.48 -11.85 16.00
CA PHE A 192 -11.82 -10.63 15.50
C PHE A 192 -11.25 -9.77 16.63
N ALA A 193 -11.97 -9.65 17.74
CA ALA A 193 -11.49 -8.90 18.91
C ALA A 193 -10.29 -9.61 19.57
N THR A 194 -10.32 -10.94 19.62
CA THR A 194 -9.21 -11.76 20.12
C THR A 194 -7.97 -11.62 19.22
N LEU A 195 -8.14 -11.64 17.89
CA LEU A 195 -7.05 -11.43 16.94
C LEU A 195 -6.42 -10.03 17.13
N ARG A 196 -7.24 -8.98 17.17
CA ARG A 196 -6.73 -7.61 17.41
C ARG A 196 -5.97 -7.50 18.73
N ARG A 197 -6.43 -8.19 19.79
CA ARG A 197 -5.72 -8.23 21.08
C ARG A 197 -4.39 -8.95 20.96
N LEU A 198 -4.36 -10.12 20.33
CA LEU A 198 -3.15 -10.89 20.08
C LEU A 198 -2.11 -10.06 19.33
N MET A 199 -2.53 -9.41 18.23
CA MET A 199 -1.68 -8.53 17.42
C MET A 199 -1.10 -7.38 18.24
N LYS A 200 -1.91 -6.71 19.07
CA LYS A 200 -1.44 -5.65 19.97
C LYS A 200 -0.44 -6.14 21.00
N THR A 201 -0.69 -7.29 21.63
CA THR A 201 0.22 -7.87 22.62
C THR A 201 1.57 -8.22 21.98
N THR A 202 1.55 -8.79 20.78
CA THR A 202 2.77 -9.10 20.01
C THR A 202 3.51 -7.83 19.60
N ASP A 203 2.80 -6.79 19.16
CA ASP A 203 3.40 -5.49 18.82
C ASP A 203 4.10 -4.86 20.03
N CYS A 204 3.45 -4.85 21.19
CA CYS A 204 4.05 -4.38 22.44
C CYS A 204 5.30 -5.18 22.81
N MET A 205 5.28 -6.51 22.66
CA MET A 205 6.42 -7.37 22.93
C MET A 205 7.63 -7.02 22.04
N ILE A 206 7.38 -6.74 20.76
CA ILE A 206 8.41 -6.30 19.81
C ILE A 206 8.95 -4.93 20.20
N LEU A 207 8.07 -3.98 20.51
CA LEU A 207 8.44 -2.62 20.94
C LEU A 207 9.32 -2.62 22.20
N THR A 208 9.03 -3.49 23.17
CA THR A 208 9.85 -3.61 24.39
C THR A 208 11.07 -4.53 24.21
N ASN A 209 11.29 -5.06 23.01
CA ASN A 209 12.30 -6.07 22.71
C ASN A 209 12.27 -7.27 23.70
N ASP A 210 11.07 -7.68 24.10
CA ASP A 210 10.88 -8.79 25.05
C ASP A 210 11.05 -10.12 24.30
N ARG A 211 12.08 -10.87 24.69
CA ARG A 211 12.47 -12.15 24.08
C ARG A 211 12.21 -13.34 25.00
N ASN A 212 11.34 -13.18 25.99
CA ASN A 212 11.02 -14.25 26.91
C ASN A 212 10.37 -15.44 26.18
N ALA A 213 11.06 -16.58 26.19
CA ALA A 213 10.64 -17.79 25.47
C ALA A 213 9.26 -18.32 25.93
N GLU A 214 8.92 -18.20 27.22
CA GLU A 214 7.63 -18.65 27.75
C GLU A 214 6.48 -17.78 27.25
N LYS A 215 6.69 -16.45 27.22
CA LYS A 215 5.69 -15.52 26.67
C LYS A 215 5.49 -15.73 25.18
N ILE A 216 6.59 -15.86 24.43
CA ILE A 216 6.53 -16.13 22.98
C ILE A 216 5.80 -17.45 22.71
N LYS A 217 6.08 -18.50 23.48
CA LYS A 217 5.38 -19.78 23.37
C LYS A 217 3.89 -19.65 23.69
N SER A 218 3.53 -18.92 24.75
CA SER A 218 2.13 -18.67 25.10
C SER A 218 1.37 -17.94 23.98
N ILE A 219 1.97 -16.91 23.38
CA ILE A 219 1.39 -16.18 22.24
C ILE A 219 1.29 -17.10 21.01
N SER A 220 2.31 -17.91 20.76
CA SER A 220 2.32 -18.91 19.67
C SER A 220 1.17 -19.90 19.80
N ASP A 221 0.94 -20.44 21.00
CA ASP A 221 -0.15 -21.39 21.25
C ASP A 221 -1.52 -20.71 21.14
N GLN A 222 -1.68 -19.48 21.66
CA GLN A 222 -2.89 -18.67 21.47
C GLN A 222 -3.17 -18.38 19.98
N ALA A 223 -2.14 -18.04 19.21
CA ALA A 223 -2.24 -17.80 17.78
C ALA A 223 -2.75 -19.06 17.05
N LYS A 224 -2.18 -20.23 17.32
CA LYS A 224 -2.63 -21.50 16.73
C LYS A 224 -4.10 -21.78 17.03
N THR A 225 -4.50 -21.69 18.30
CA THR A 225 -5.90 -21.96 18.69
C THR A 225 -6.86 -20.99 18.00
N LEU A 226 -6.53 -19.71 17.98
CA LEU A 226 -7.36 -18.68 17.35
C LEU A 226 -7.49 -18.91 15.84
N MET A 227 -6.39 -19.23 15.16
CA MET A 227 -6.40 -19.44 13.72
C MET A 227 -7.21 -20.67 13.32
N ASN A 228 -7.21 -21.73 14.13
CA ASN A 228 -8.11 -22.87 13.95
C ASN A 228 -9.58 -22.46 14.13
N GLN A 229 -9.89 -21.68 15.18
CA GLN A 229 -11.26 -21.19 15.41
C GLN A 229 -11.77 -20.31 14.26
N ILE A 230 -10.94 -19.41 13.75
CA ILE A 230 -11.29 -18.56 12.61
C ILE A 230 -11.56 -19.43 11.38
N LYS A 231 -10.68 -20.41 11.10
CA LYS A 231 -10.85 -21.33 9.97
C LYS A 231 -12.18 -22.10 10.02
N ASP A 232 -12.61 -22.50 11.20
CA ASP A 232 -13.86 -23.25 11.39
C ASP A 232 -15.12 -22.37 11.33
N THR A 233 -14.98 -21.05 11.56
CA THR A 233 -16.10 -20.10 11.64
C THR A 233 -16.32 -19.31 10.35
N THR A 234 -15.27 -19.10 9.55
CA THR A 234 -15.34 -18.31 8.31
C THR A 234 -15.37 -19.21 7.08
N ASP A 235 -16.30 -18.96 6.15
CA ASP A 235 -16.19 -19.49 4.80
C ASP A 235 -14.81 -19.13 4.23
N HIS A 236 -14.10 -20.14 3.71
CA HIS A 236 -12.70 -20.00 3.28
C HIS A 236 -12.47 -18.92 2.21
N SER A 237 -13.52 -18.43 1.55
CA SER A 237 -13.49 -17.33 0.59
C SER A 237 -13.19 -15.96 1.20
N ASN A 238 -13.35 -15.79 2.52
CA ASN A 238 -13.30 -14.48 3.18
C ASN A 238 -11.99 -14.24 3.95
N ASN A 239 -10.96 -15.05 3.69
CA ASN A 239 -9.67 -14.95 4.36
C ASN A 239 -8.60 -14.43 3.39
N CYS A 240 -7.82 -13.46 3.85
CA CYS A 240 -6.65 -12.98 3.11
C CYS A 240 -5.37 -13.61 3.68
N ALA A 241 -4.47 -14.03 2.80
CA ALA A 241 -3.15 -14.50 3.20
C ALA A 241 -2.36 -13.35 3.86
N LEU A 242 -1.75 -13.62 5.00
CA LEU A 242 -1.00 -12.65 5.78
C LEU A 242 0.43 -13.17 6.01
N THR A 243 1.41 -12.34 5.71
CA THR A 243 2.82 -12.61 6.05
C THR A 243 3.32 -11.48 6.93
N ILE A 244 3.95 -11.81 8.06
CA ILE A 244 4.46 -10.81 9.00
C ILE A 244 5.95 -11.04 9.20
N LEU A 245 6.75 -10.01 8.97
CA LEU A 245 8.18 -10.03 9.27
C LEU A 245 8.48 -9.01 10.36
N SER A 246 9.27 -9.41 11.35
CA SER A 246 9.72 -8.57 12.46
C SER A 246 11.14 -8.98 12.83
N PRO A 247 12.14 -8.52 12.06
CA PRO A 247 13.53 -8.86 12.27
C PRO A 247 14.08 -8.20 13.54
N GLU A 248 15.07 -8.84 14.16
CA GLU A 248 15.90 -8.20 15.17
C GLU A 248 16.63 -6.99 14.57
N GLY A 249 16.51 -5.82 15.20
CA GLY A 249 17.04 -4.56 14.65
C GLY A 249 16.14 -3.91 13.59
N GLY A 250 14.96 -4.47 13.34
CA GLY A 250 13.94 -3.86 12.49
C GLY A 250 14.37 -3.70 11.03
N LEU A 251 13.71 -2.78 10.35
CA LEU A 251 13.94 -2.43 8.96
C LEU A 251 14.37 -0.97 8.88
N TYR A 252 15.47 -0.69 8.20
CA TYR A 252 15.93 0.66 7.99
C TYR A 252 16.76 0.77 6.72
N ASP A 253 16.85 1.99 6.21
CA ASP A 253 17.72 2.32 5.09
C ASP A 253 18.56 3.53 5.47
N THR A 254 19.86 3.46 5.26
CA THR A 254 20.78 4.55 5.63
C THR A 254 20.47 5.82 4.83
N ASN A 255 20.01 5.71 3.58
CA ASN A 255 19.62 6.86 2.79
C ASN A 255 18.34 7.49 3.35
N VAL A 256 17.39 6.69 3.80
CA VAL A 256 16.17 7.19 4.46
C VAL A 256 16.48 7.84 5.82
N GLN A 257 17.41 7.27 6.59
CA GLN A 257 17.87 7.92 7.84
C GLN A 257 18.52 9.27 7.58
N ARG A 258 19.27 9.43 6.47
CA ARG A 258 19.79 10.74 6.04
C ARG A 258 18.67 11.71 5.65
N LEU A 259 17.61 11.23 4.99
CA LEU A 259 16.43 12.05 4.69
C LEU A 259 15.74 12.53 5.98
N LEU A 260 15.56 11.65 6.97
CA LEU A 260 14.98 12.01 8.28
C LEU A 260 15.81 13.08 9.01
N ALA A 261 17.14 12.96 8.94
CA ALA A 261 18.03 13.98 9.50
C ALA A 261 17.95 15.32 8.75
N ARG A 262 17.74 15.28 7.42
CA ARG A 262 17.58 16.47 6.58
C ARG A 262 16.22 17.15 6.76
N SER A 263 15.16 16.39 7.02
CA SER A 263 13.78 16.90 7.14
C SER A 263 13.49 17.64 8.45
N ASN A 264 14.52 17.93 9.27
CA ASN A 264 14.39 18.53 10.60
C ASN A 264 13.39 17.81 11.52
N CYS A 265 13.17 16.50 11.31
CA CYS A 265 12.29 15.70 12.15
C CYS A 265 12.94 15.55 13.54
N PRO A 266 12.40 16.18 14.61
CA PRO A 266 13.10 16.26 15.89
C PRO A 266 13.12 14.93 16.65
N ARG A 267 12.18 14.03 16.32
CA ARG A 267 12.03 12.71 16.93
C ARG A 267 11.56 11.73 15.85
N TYR A 268 12.33 10.66 15.68
CA TYR A 268 11.98 9.56 14.81
C TYR A 268 12.60 8.28 15.35
N GLU A 269 11.97 7.15 15.04
CA GLU A 269 12.50 5.83 15.32
C GLU A 269 13.64 5.48 14.36
N HIS A 270 14.68 4.81 14.86
CA HIS A 270 15.83 4.43 14.03
C HIS A 270 15.51 3.31 13.03
N GLN A 271 14.40 2.60 13.24
CA GLN A 271 13.99 1.44 12.46
C GLN A 271 12.47 1.29 12.48
N VAL A 272 11.91 0.72 11.42
CA VAL A 272 10.54 0.20 11.40
C VAL A 272 10.58 -1.20 12.00
N ARG A 273 9.70 -1.48 12.96
CA ARG A 273 9.74 -2.76 13.71
C ARG A 273 9.25 -3.97 12.93
N SER A 274 8.24 -3.78 12.08
CA SER A 274 7.51 -4.87 11.44
C SER A 274 6.94 -4.44 10.10
N ILE A 275 6.85 -5.40 9.18
CA ILE A 275 6.14 -5.26 7.91
C ILE A 275 5.11 -6.38 7.75
N TYR A 276 3.98 -6.02 7.14
CA TYR A 276 2.83 -6.89 6.92
C TYR A 276 2.55 -6.99 5.42
N GLY A 277 2.63 -8.20 4.89
CA GLY A 277 2.28 -8.55 3.53
C GLY A 277 0.87 -9.12 3.47
N ILE A 278 -0.01 -8.49 2.72
CA ILE A 278 -1.41 -8.91 2.58
C ILE A 278 -1.65 -9.39 1.15
N GLY A 279 -2.08 -10.64 0.97
CA GLY A 279 -2.41 -11.16 -0.36
C GLY A 279 -1.24 -11.13 -1.35
N LEU A 280 0.01 -11.24 -0.85
CA LEU A 280 1.20 -11.12 -1.68
C LEU A 280 1.18 -12.14 -2.82
N PRO A 281 1.61 -11.75 -4.03
CA PRO A 281 1.71 -12.68 -5.14
C PRO A 281 2.71 -13.78 -4.79
N SER A 282 2.38 -15.03 -5.13
CA SER A 282 3.31 -16.16 -5.01
C SER A 282 4.61 -15.79 -5.71
N GLN A 283 5.74 -15.88 -5.01
CA GLN A 283 7.03 -15.70 -5.66
C GLN A 283 7.18 -16.77 -6.75
N PRO A 284 7.67 -16.41 -7.95
CA PRO A 284 7.95 -17.39 -9.00
C PRO A 284 9.00 -18.41 -8.57
#